data_AF-A0A0M1J4P6-F1
#
_entry.id   AF-A0A0M1J4P6-F1
#
_cell.length_a   1.000
_cell.length_b   1.000
_cell.length_c   1.000
_cell.angle_alpha   90.00
_cell.angle_beta   90.00
_cell.angle_gamma   90.00
#
_symmetry.space_group_name_H-M   'P 1'
#
loop_
_entity.id
_entity.type
_entity.pdbx_description
1 polymer ?
#
loop_
_entity_poly.entity_id
_entity_poly.type
_entity_poly.pdbx_seq_one_letter_code
_entity_poly.pdbx_strand_id
1 'polypeptide(L)' 'MVKTLSLNEFQSAPLLFLEQVNQIGEPLMLLKNGVPFTRILPCEPTQKTLFGMYKGQIEICGDIINPIDVKWDAML' A
#
# COMPACT_ATOMS: atom_id res chain seq x y z
N MET A 1 8.01 -13.18 10.36
CA MET A 1 8.63 -14.14 9.42
C MET A 1 7.61 -14.41 8.32
N VAL A 2 8.00 -14.49 7.05
CA VAL A 2 7.03 -14.73 5.96
C VAL A 2 6.67 -16.21 5.95
N LYS A 3 5.38 -16.55 6.11
CA LYS A 3 4.89 -17.93 5.99
C LYS A 3 4.89 -18.35 4.52
N THR A 4 5.27 -19.59 4.24
CA THR A 4 5.24 -20.20 2.90
C THR A 4 4.15 -21.26 2.81
N LEU A 5 3.49 -21.34 1.65
CA LEU A 5 2.45 -22.32 1.35
C LEU A 5 2.60 -22.78 -0.10
N SER A 6 2.38 -24.06 -0.39
CA SER A 6 2.39 -24.52 -1.78
C SER A 6 1.12 -24.09 -2.53
N LEU A 7 1.23 -23.97 -3.86
CA LEU A 7 0.09 -23.66 -4.71
C LEU A 7 -0.99 -24.75 -4.63
N ASN A 8 -0.59 -26.02 -4.47
CA ASN A 8 -1.53 -27.14 -4.34
C ASN A 8 -2.33 -27.06 -3.03
N GLU A 9 -1.67 -26.71 -1.91
CA GLU A 9 -2.37 -26.49 -0.64
C GLU A 9 -3.31 -25.29 -0.74
N PHE A 10 -2.88 -24.19 -1.36
CA PHE A 10 -3.72 -23.02 -1.57
C PHE A 10 -5.00 -23.34 -2.36
N GLN A 11 -4.90 -24.16 -3.41
CA GLN A 11 -6.04 -24.57 -4.25
C GLN A 11 -7.12 -25.36 -3.48
N SER A 12 -6.77 -25.99 -2.36
CA SER A 12 -7.73 -26.77 -1.56
C SER A 12 -8.73 -25.90 -0.79
N ALA A 13 -8.31 -24.71 -0.33
CA ALA A 13 -9.11 -23.84 0.53
C ALA A 13 -8.69 -22.36 0.40
N PRO A 14 -8.85 -21.73 -0.78
CA PRO A 14 -8.33 -20.40 -1.04
C PRO A 14 -8.92 -19.32 -0.10
N LEU A 15 -10.22 -19.42 0.23
CA LEU A 15 -10.88 -18.44 1.09
C LEU A 15 -10.32 -18.43 2.51
N LEU A 16 -10.02 -19.60 3.08
CA LEU A 16 -9.44 -19.74 4.42
C LEU A 16 -8.09 -19.02 4.52
N PHE A 17 -7.24 -19.17 3.51
CA PHE A 17 -5.92 -18.53 3.51
C PHE A 17 -6.01 -17.01 3.34
N LEU A 18 -6.96 -16.52 2.53
CA LEU A 18 -7.20 -15.08 2.39
C LEU A 18 -7.71 -14.47 3.70
N GLU A 19 -8.64 -15.13 4.38
CA GLU A 19 -9.15 -14.70 5.69
C GLU A 19 -8.03 -14.69 6.73
N GLN A 20 -7.19 -15.72 6.75
CA GLN A 20 -6.03 -15.79 7.66
C GLN A 20 -5.07 -14.61 7.43
N VAL A 21 -4.75 -14.28 6.18
CA VAL A 21 -3.88 -13.14 5.84
C VAL A 21 -4.53 -11.82 6.28
N ASN A 22 -5.84 -11.67 6.09
CA ASN A 22 -6.57 -10.49 6.49
C ASN A 22 -6.69 -10.33 8.02
N GLN A 23 -6.85 -11.43 8.76
CA GLN A 23 -6.98 -11.41 10.22
C GLN A 23 -5.64 -11.20 10.93
N ILE A 24 -4.58 -11.86 10.47
CA ILE A 24 -3.27 -11.82 11.13
C ILE A 24 -2.45 -10.61 10.66
N GLY A 25 -2.72 -10.08 9.46
CA GLY A 25 -1.95 -8.98 8.88
C GLY A 25 -0.56 -9.40 8.39
N GLU A 26 -0.28 -10.70 8.32
CA GLU A 26 1.00 -11.23 7.88
C GLU A 26 0.96 -11.70 6.41
N PRO A 27 1.99 -11.39 5.60
CA PRO A 27 2.11 -11.89 4.23
C PRO A 27 2.23 -13.41 4.14
N LEU A 28 1.59 -14.00 3.14
CA LEU A 28 1.74 -15.40 2.76
C LEU A 28 2.45 -15.54 1.41
N MET A 29 3.53 -16.32 1.34
CA MET A 29 4.27 -16.60 0.11
C MET A 29 3.81 -17.92 -0.51
N LEU A 30 3.35 -17.86 -1.76
CA LEU A 30 2.93 -19.03 -2.53
C LEU A 30 4.11 -19.62 -3.31
N LEU A 31 4.32 -20.92 -3.16
CA LEU A 31 5.34 -21.70 -3.85
C LEU A 31 4.72 -22.54 -4.97
N LYS A 32 5.31 -22.49 -6.17
CA LYS A 32 5.02 -23.42 -7.26
C LYS A 32 6.21 -24.35 -7.42
N ASN A 33 6.04 -25.64 -7.16
CA ASN A 33 7.11 -26.64 -7.19
C ASN A 33 8.31 -26.26 -6.29
N GLY A 34 8.05 -25.75 -5.09
CA GLY A 34 9.08 -25.33 -4.12
C GLY A 34 9.73 -23.97 -4.42
N VAL A 35 9.42 -23.34 -5.55
CA VAL A 35 9.96 -22.03 -5.93
C VAL A 35 8.94 -20.93 -5.60
N PRO A 36 9.36 -19.84 -4.92
CA PRO A 36 8.50 -18.66 -4.73
C PRO A 36 7.92 -18.15 -6.04
N PHE A 37 6.59 -18.11 -6.13
CA PHE A 37 5.86 -17.74 -7.33
C PHE A 37 5.14 -16.39 -7.15
N THR A 38 4.47 -16.18 -6.01
CA THR A 38 3.78 -14.93 -5.69
C THR A 38 3.58 -14.78 -4.18
N ARG A 39 2.99 -13.67 -3.73
CA ARG A 39 2.60 -13.45 -2.33
C ARG A 39 1.21 -12.84 -2.22
N ILE A 40 0.50 -13.19 -1.15
CA ILE A 40 -0.76 -12.59 -0.72
C ILE A 40 -0.43 -11.63 0.43
N LEU A 41 -0.91 -10.40 0.31
CA LEU A 41 -0.73 -9.35 1.31
C LEU A 41 -2.09 -9.01 1.93
N PRO A 42 -2.13 -8.61 3.22
CA PRO A 42 -3.34 -8.06 3.80
C PRO A 42 -3.75 -6.80 3.02
N CYS A 43 -5.07 -6.57 2.93
CA CYS A 43 -5.55 -5.29 2.41
C CYS A 43 -5.17 -4.19 3.40
N GLU A 44 -4.35 -3.25 2.95
CA GLU A 44 -4.16 -2.02 3.70
C GLU A 44 -5.48 -1.22 3.68
N PRO A 45 -5.87 -0.61 4.80
CA PRO A 45 -7.03 0.27 4.80
C PRO A 45 -6.78 1.37 3.79
N THR A 46 -7.62 1.41 2.74
CA THR A 46 -7.60 2.52 1.81
C THR A 46 -8.00 3.77 2.58
N GLN A 47 -7.10 4.75 2.63
CA GLN A 47 -7.42 6.05 3.19
C GLN A 47 -8.59 6.61 2.37
N LYS A 48 -9.72 6.90 3.04
CA LYS A 48 -10.95 7.35 2.38
C LYS A 48 -10.80 8.67 1.61
N THR A 49 -9.72 9.40 1.86
CA THR A 49 -9.42 10.69 1.22
C THR A 49 -7.91 10.92 1.18
N LEU A 50 -7.45 11.60 0.13
CA LEU A 50 -6.09 12.15 0.06
C LEU A 50 -5.92 13.37 0.99
N PHE A 51 -7.03 14.01 1.38
CA PHE A 51 -6.99 15.18 2.24
C PHE A 51 -6.44 14.82 3.62
N GLY A 52 -5.31 15.43 3.99
CA GLY A 52 -4.65 15.19 5.27
C GLY A 52 -3.78 13.94 5.33
N MET A 53 -3.56 13.22 4.21
CA MET A 53 -2.68 12.04 4.13
C MET A 53 -1.28 12.29 4.72
N TYR A 54 -0.77 13.52 4.58
CA TYR A 54 0.54 13.95 5.07
C TYR A 54 0.48 14.97 6.21
N LYS A 55 -0.65 15.05 6.94
CA LYS A 55 -0.78 15.99 8.05
C LYS A 55 0.31 15.73 9.11
N GLY A 56 1.10 16.76 9.40
CA GLY A 56 2.22 16.67 10.35
C GLY A 56 3.48 15.98 9.82
N GLN A 57 3.50 15.57 8.55
CA GLN A 57 4.68 14.99 7.89
C GLN A 57 5.34 15.96 6.90
N ILE A 58 4.70 17.09 6.59
CA ILE A 58 5.21 18.11 5.67
C ILE A 58 5.79 19.27 6.46
N GLU A 59 6.98 19.70 6.06
CA GLU A 59 7.63 20.92 6.51
C GLU A 59 7.64 21.95 5.37
N ILE A 60 7.36 23.21 5.70
CA ILE A 60 7.46 24.33 4.76
C ILE A 60 8.91 24.82 4.78
N CYS A 61 9.68 24.50 3.74
CA CYS A 61 11.11 24.83 3.66
C CYS A 61 11.41 26.25 3.16
N GLY A 62 10.39 27.08 2.93
CA GLY A 62 10.56 28.41 2.35
C GLY A 62 9.30 29.26 2.45
N ASP A 63 9.33 30.46 1.89
CA ASP A 63 8.17 31.34 1.89
C ASP A 63 7.16 30.90 0.84
N ILE A 64 5.95 30.57 1.30
CA ILE A 64 4.83 30.16 0.45
C ILE A 64 3.65 31.14 0.53
N ILE A 65 3.80 32.22 1.30
CA ILE A 65 2.75 33.20 1.56
C ILE A 65 2.97 34.47 0.74
N ASN A 66 4.22 34.93 0.66
CA ASN A 66 4.53 36.16 -0.06
C ASN A 66 4.53 35.95 -1.58
N PRO A 67 4.14 36.99 -2.35
CA PRO A 67 4.18 36.94 -3.80
C PRO A 67 5.63 36.84 -4.30
N ILE A 68 5.81 36.09 -5.39
CA ILE A 68 7.06 36.08 -6.15
C ILE A 68 7.09 37.25 -7.13
N ASP A 69 8.27 37.84 -7.34
CA ASP A 69 8.47 38.91 -8.32
C ASP A 69 8.57 38.35 -9.74
N VAL A 70 7.47 37.72 -10.17
CA VAL A 70 7.32 37.15 -11.51
C VAL A 70 6.06 37.77 -12.11
N LYS A 71 6.16 38.24 -13.35
CA LYS A 71 5.00 38.72 -14.10
C LYS A 71 4.24 37.52 -14.63
N TRP A 72 3.00 37.34 -14.19
CA TRP A 72 2.10 36.30 -14.68
C TRP A 72 1.42 36.82 -15.95
N ASP A 73 1.44 36.03 -17.01
CA ASP A 73 0.70 36.34 -18.24
C ASP A 73 -0.75 35.84 -18.12
N ALA A 74 -1.44 36.36 -17.10
CA ALA A 74 -2.85 36.06 -16.88
C ALA A 74 -3.69 36.92 -17.86
N MET A 75 -4.43 36.25 -18.75
CA MET A 75 -5.40 36.93 -19.61
C MET A 75 -6.60 37.35 -18.73
N LEU A 76 -6.82 38.66 -18.62
CA LEU A 76 -8.02 39.25 -18.02
C LEU A 76 -9.23 39.06 -18.93
#